data_AF-A0A3A5ANU0-F1
#
_entry.id   AF-A0A3A5ANU0-F1
#
_cell.length_a   1.000
_cell.length_b   1.000
_cell.length_c   1.000
_cell.angle_alpha   90.00
_cell.angle_beta   90.00
_cell.angle_gamma   90.00
#
_symmetry.space_group_name_H-M   'P 1'
#
loop_
_entity.id
_entity.type
_entity.pdbx_description
1 polymer ?
#
loop_
_entity_poly.entity_id
_entity_poly.type
_entity_poly.pdbx_seq_one_letter_code
_entity_poly.pdbx_strand_id
1 'polypeptide(L)' 'MITEEAKAEVFWLAFKGLPRKEQQLVGQKLLQDREFIEDLLDIALIGQRRSEPSRSLEAYLADQEK' A
#
# COMPACT_ATOMS: atom_id res chain seq x y z
N MET A 1 5.31 -5.47 -18.75
CA MET A 1 6.24 -6.01 -17.74
C MET A 1 7.55 -5.22 -17.62
N ILE A 2 8.58 -5.30 -18.49
CA ILE A 2 9.82 -4.51 -18.27
C ILE A 2 9.59 -2.98 -18.30
N THR A 3 8.69 -2.50 -19.16
CA THR A 3 8.47 -1.06 -19.36
C THR A 3 7.67 -0.40 -18.23
N GLU A 4 6.85 -1.15 -17.50
CA GLU A 4 6.02 -0.62 -16.42
C GLU A 4 6.83 -0.48 -15.14
N GLU A 5 7.61 -1.50 -14.79
CA GLU A 5 8.54 -1.49 -13.67
C GLU A 5 9.61 -0.40 -13.87
N ALA A 6 10.15 -0.25 -15.10
CA ALA A 6 11.09 0.81 -15.41
C ALA A 6 10.50 2.21 -15.24
N LYS A 7 9.23 2.42 -15.62
CA LYS A 7 8.56 3.71 -15.42
C LYS A 7 8.34 3.99 -13.94
N ALA A 8 7.88 3.00 -13.18
CA ALA A 8 7.68 3.13 -11.73
C ALA A 8 9.00 3.52 -11.02
N GLU A 9 10.11 2.88 -11.39
CA GLU A 9 11.44 3.19 -10.83
C GLU A 9 11.88 4.62 -11.14
N VAL A 10 11.64 5.11 -12.37
CA VAL A 10 11.96 6.50 -12.75
C VAL A 10 11.16 7.49 -11.90
N PHE A 11 9.86 7.28 -11.69
CA PHE A 11 9.05 8.15 -10.84
C PHE A 11 9.47 8.09 -9.37
N TRP A 12 9.86 6.91 -8.89
CA TRP A 12 10.37 6.72 -7.53
C TRP A 12 11.68 7.48 -7.31
N LEU A 13 12.64 7.34 -8.23
CA LEU A 13 13.90 8.07 -8.17
C LEU A 13 13.70 9.59 -8.27
N ALA A 14 12.79 10.03 -9.14
CA ALA A 14 12.43 11.44 -9.24
C ALA A 14 11.88 11.98 -7.91
N PHE A 15 10.93 11.27 -7.28
CA PHE A 15 10.39 11.63 -5.97
C PHE A 15 11.47 11.65 -4.88
N LYS A 16 12.36 10.65 -4.85
CA LYS A 16 13.45 10.56 -3.87
C LYS A 16 14.50 11.66 -4.05
N GLY A 17 14.68 12.16 -5.27
CA GLY A 17 15.56 13.29 -5.59
C GLY A 17 15.01 14.66 -5.13
N LEU A 18 13.72 14.77 -4.82
CA LEU A 18 13.13 16.04 -4.39
C LEU A 18 13.64 16.46 -2.99
N PRO A 19 13.80 17.77 -2.72
CA PRO A 19 13.95 18.29 -1.38
C PRO A 19 12.80 17.88 -0.46
N ARG A 20 13.05 17.80 0.85
CA ARG A 20 12.06 17.32 1.84
C ARG A 20 10.71 18.06 1.78
N LYS A 21 10.72 19.37 1.54
CA LYS A 21 9.50 20.18 1.41
C LYS A 21 8.67 19.77 0.19
N GLU A 22 9.32 19.50 -0.93
CA GLU A 22 8.66 19.09 -2.17
C GLU A 22 8.14 17.64 -2.07
N GLN A 23 8.88 16.75 -1.39
CA GLN A 23 8.37 15.41 -1.05
C GLN A 23 7.07 15.49 -0.25
N GLN A 24 6.97 16.42 0.71
CA GLN A 24 5.75 16.63 1.49
C GLN A 24 4.59 17.13 0.62
N LEU A 25 4.85 18.02 -0.35
CA LEU A 25 3.81 18.48 -1.28
C LEU A 25 3.30 17.33 -2.16
N VAL A 26 4.19 16.46 -2.65
CA VAL A 26 3.77 15.26 -3.38
C VAL A 26 2.93 14.35 -2.48
N GLY A 27 3.36 14.12 -1.24
CA GLY A 27 2.61 13.33 -0.26
C GLY A 27 1.20 13.90 0.00
N GLN A 28 1.07 15.22 0.15
CA GLN A 28 -0.24 15.88 0.32
C GLN A 28 -1.16 15.67 -0.88
N LYS A 29 -0.62 15.70 -2.10
CA LYS A 29 -1.41 15.41 -3.31
C LYS A 29 -1.88 13.96 -3.36
N LEU A 30 -1.00 13.01 -3.02
CA LEU A 30 -1.37 11.59 -2.95
C LEU A 30 -2.48 11.35 -1.92
N LEU A 31 -2.43 12.06 -0.79
CA LEU A 31 -3.46 12.00 0.25
C LEU A 31 -4.80 12.67 -0.13
N GLN A 32 -4.89 13.35 -1.27
CA GLN A 32 -6.16 13.87 -1.79
C GLN A 32 -6.88 12.86 -2.68
N ASP A 33 -6.19 11.79 -3.08
CA ASP A 33 -6.76 10.71 -3.87
C ASP A 33 -7.27 9.60 -2.93
N ARG A 34 -8.59 9.46 -2.89
CA ARG A 34 -9.25 8.51 -2.01
C ARG A 34 -8.97 7.05 -2.41
N GLU A 35 -8.97 6.74 -3.69
CA GLU A 35 -8.73 5.39 -4.20
C GLU A 35 -7.29 4.97 -3.84
N PHE A 36 -6.33 5.88 -4.06
CA PHE A 36 -4.94 5.65 -3.68
C PHE A 36 -4.76 5.39 -2.17
N ILE A 37 -5.48 6.13 -1.31
CA ILE A 37 -5.43 5.92 0.14
C ILE A 37 -5.97 4.54 0.51
N GLU A 38 -7.12 4.15 -0.05
CA GLU A 38 -7.75 2.85 0.21
C GLU A 38 -6.79 1.71 -0.18
N ASP A 39 -6.20 1.75 -1.37
CA ASP A 39 -5.21 0.78 -1.83
C ASP A 39 -3.97 0.72 -0.92
N LEU A 40 -3.47 1.88 -0.47
CA LEU A 40 -2.29 1.94 0.39
C LEU A 40 -2.56 1.30 1.76
N LEU A 41 -3.75 1.52 2.32
CA LEU A 41 -4.18 0.92 3.58
C LEU A 41 -4.32 -0.59 3.45
N ASP A 42 -4.91 -1.08 2.35
CA ASP A 42 -5.07 -2.51 2.09
C ASP A 42 -3.71 -3.21 1.96
N ILE A 43 -2.78 -2.63 1.20
CA ILE A 43 -1.42 -3.17 1.07
C ILE A 43 -0.71 -3.21 2.43
N ALA A 44 -0.83 -2.15 3.23
CA ALA A 44 -0.23 -2.10 4.56
C ALA A 44 -0.83 -3.17 5.49
N LEU A 45 -2.15 -3.33 5.47
CA LEU A 45 -2.87 -4.33 6.24
C LEU A 45 -2.46 -5.75 5.83
N ILE A 46 -2.41 -6.05 4.54
CA ILE A 46 -1.94 -7.34 4.02
C ILE A 46 -0.50 -7.61 4.48
N GLY A 47 0.38 -6.60 4.42
CA GLY A 47 1.76 -6.71 4.89
C GLY A 47 1.85 -7.05 6.38
N GLN A 48 1.05 -6.38 7.21
CA GLN A 48 0.99 -6.64 8.65
C GLN A 48 0.47 -8.05 8.97
N ARG A 49 -0.55 -8.50 8.23
CA ARG A 49 -1.22 -9.78 8.46
C ARG A 49 -0.51 -10.97 7.80
N ARG A 50 0.56 -10.73 7.05
CA ARG A 50 1.29 -11.77 6.31
C ARG A 50 1.91 -12.86 7.18
N SER A 51 2.17 -12.55 8.45
CA SER A 51 2.68 -13.50 9.46
C SER A 51 1.56 -14.21 10.24
N GLU A 52 0.30 -13.86 10.01
CA GLU A 52 -0.82 -14.57 10.65
C GLU A 52 -0.91 -15.99 10.07
N PRO A 53 -1.17 -17.01 10.92
CA PRO A 53 -1.43 -18.34 10.44
C PRO A 53 -2.67 -18.33 9.54
N SER A 54 -2.55 -18.93 8.37
CA SER A 54 -3.68 -19.18 7.50
C SER A 54 -4.71 -20.03 8.25
N ARG A 55 -5.97 -19.61 8.22
CA ARG A 55 -7.10 -20.39 8.75
C ARG A 55 -8.12 -20.63 7.64
N SER A 56 -8.80 -21.78 7.73
CA SER A 56 -9.94 -22.09 6.86
C SER A 56 -11.11 -21.14 7.17
N LEU A 57 -11.96 -20.88 6.17
CA LEU A 57 -13.14 -20.05 6.34
C LEU A 57 -14.09 -20.62 7.41
N GLU A 58 -14.23 -21.95 7.46
CA GLU A 58 -15.07 -22.66 8.41
C GLU A 58 -14.62 -22.43 9.86
N ALA A 59 -13.31 -22.53 10.12
CA ALA A 59 -12.72 -22.23 11.43
C ALA A 59 -12.92 -20.77 11.84
N TYR A 60 -12.86 -19.82 10.90
CA TYR A 60 -13.15 -18.41 11.19
C TYR A 60 -14.60 -18.19 11.60
N LEU A 61 -15.55 -18.78 10.85
CA LEU A 61 -16.97 -18.64 11.12
C LEU A 61 -17.36 -19.25 12.47
N ALA A 62 -16.79 -20.41 12.81
CA ALA A 62 -17.03 -21.06 14.10
C ALA A 62 -16.53 -20.24 15.32
N ASP A 63 -15.49 -19.41 15.15
CA ASP A 63 -15.01 -18.49 16.20
C ASP A 63 -15.87 -17.23 16.34
N GLN A 64 -16.62 -16.83 15.29
CA GLN A 64 -17.50 -15.65 15.30
C GLN A 64 -18.89 -15.94 15.91
N GLU A 65 -19.31 -17.20 15.95
CA GLU A 65 -20.60 -17.63 16.52
C GLU A 65 -20.55 -17.88 18.05
N LYS A 66 -19.40 -17.67 18.69
CA LYS A 66 -19.22 -17.71 20.15
C LYS A 66 -19.38 -16.34 20.79
#